data_AF-A0A7L2RSC3-F1
#
_entry.id   AF-A0A7L2RSC3-F1
#
_cell.length_a   1.000
_cell.length_b   1.000
_cell.length_c   1.000
_cell.angle_alpha   90.00
_cell.angle_beta   90.00
_cell.angle_gamma   90.00
#
_symmetry.space_group_name_H-M   'P 1'
#
loop_
_entity.id
_entity.type
_entity.pdbx_description
1 polymer ?
#
loop_
_entity_poly.entity_id
_entity_poly.type
_entity_poly.pdbx_seq_one_letter_code
_entity_poly.pdbx_strand_id
1 'polypeptide(L)'
;MDKDAEALKAARAELCEARRQWHHMQVEIESLHAVEKGLERSLRATEQQYHMQLQNLEGEIECLEKELLEVRRGIEKQLREHEILLNTRMKLEEEIATYRSLLEQEESSVPAFSPTDGVKKHEPEKVELMTKQAILDGNIMKESAEAHGTVQKEKVDEVIKEWEGSFFKDNPRLRKKSVSLRFDLHLAATEEGCLHTKKKTLPDIEVRLVMRRSCSIPSIKP
;
A
#
# COMPACT_ATOMS: atom_id res chain seq x y z
N MET A 1 -13.14 89.17 -11.51
CA MET A 1 -11.81 89.20 -12.13
C MET A 1 -10.79 88.42 -11.31
N ASP A 2 -10.39 88.87 -10.11
CA ASP A 2 -9.37 88.13 -9.33
C ASP A 2 -9.86 86.77 -8.78
N LYS A 3 -11.10 86.71 -8.29
CA LYS A 3 -11.72 85.44 -7.83
C LYS A 3 -11.84 84.38 -8.93
N ASP A 4 -12.13 84.81 -10.15
CA ASP A 4 -12.25 83.91 -11.31
C ASP A 4 -10.88 83.38 -11.73
N ALA A 5 -9.83 84.20 -11.62
CA ALA A 5 -8.46 83.80 -11.88
C ALA A 5 -7.94 82.80 -10.83
N GLU A 6 -8.31 82.97 -9.55
CA GLU A 6 -7.99 82.02 -8.48
C GLU A 6 -8.73 80.69 -8.65
N ALA A 7 -10.04 80.72 -8.98
CA ALA A 7 -10.82 79.52 -9.26
C ALA A 7 -10.25 78.72 -10.45
N LEU A 8 -9.82 79.41 -11.52
CA LEU A 8 -9.15 78.76 -12.65
C LEU A 8 -7.80 78.13 -12.29
N LYS A 9 -7.02 78.77 -11.39
CA LYS A 9 -5.76 78.19 -10.90
C LYS A 9 -6.01 76.95 -10.05
N ALA A 10 -7.02 76.98 -9.17
CA ALA A 10 -7.42 75.84 -8.36
C ALA A 10 -7.87 74.65 -9.23
N ALA A 11 -8.75 74.89 -10.20
CA ALA A 11 -9.21 73.85 -11.13
C ALA A 11 -8.07 73.23 -11.96
N ARG A 12 -7.06 74.04 -12.34
CA ARG A 12 -5.86 73.52 -13.02
C ARG A 12 -5.01 72.65 -12.10
N ALA A 13 -4.84 73.04 -10.84
CA ALA A 13 -4.12 72.25 -9.85
C ALA A 13 -4.81 70.90 -9.60
N GLU A 14 -6.14 70.90 -9.40
CA GLU A 14 -6.94 69.69 -9.25
C GLU A 14 -6.82 68.76 -10.47
N LEU A 15 -6.86 69.32 -11.70
CA LEU A 15 -6.67 68.54 -12.92
C LEU A 15 -5.26 67.93 -13.02
N CYS A 16 -4.23 68.68 -12.61
CA CYS A 16 -2.85 68.17 -12.54
C CYS A 16 -2.71 67.04 -11.51
N GLU A 17 -3.32 67.18 -10.33
CA GLU A 17 -3.32 66.16 -9.28
C GLU A 17 -4.07 64.90 -9.73
N ALA A 18 -5.25 65.06 -10.33
CA ALA A 18 -6.03 63.94 -10.88
C ALA A 18 -5.24 63.19 -11.97
N ARG A 19 -4.52 63.89 -12.85
CA ARG A 19 -3.62 63.25 -13.83
C ARG A 19 -2.47 62.51 -13.16
N ARG A 20 -1.87 63.08 -12.11
CA ARG A 20 -0.78 62.43 -11.36
C ARG A 20 -1.28 61.15 -10.68
N GLN A 21 -2.46 61.19 -10.07
CA GLN A 21 -3.10 60.03 -9.45
C GLN A 21 -3.45 58.96 -10.50
N TRP A 22 -4.00 59.36 -11.64
CA TRP A 22 -4.26 58.44 -12.75
C TRP A 22 -2.99 57.73 -13.23
N HIS A 23 -1.92 58.48 -13.49
CA HIS A 23 -0.63 57.90 -13.87
C HIS A 23 -0.06 56.98 -12.80
N HIS A 24 -0.17 57.35 -11.53
CA HIS A 24 0.26 56.51 -10.42
C HIS A 24 -0.49 55.18 -10.37
N MET A 25 -1.83 55.21 -10.44
CA MET A 25 -2.66 54.00 -10.49
C MET A 25 -2.36 53.15 -11.73
N GLN A 26 -2.10 53.79 -12.87
CA GLN A 26 -1.73 53.08 -14.10
C GLN A 26 -0.42 52.29 -13.92
N VAL A 27 0.60 52.90 -13.32
CA VAL A 27 1.87 52.22 -13.01
C VAL A 27 1.66 51.11 -11.97
N GLU A 28 0.81 51.33 -10.97
CA GLU A 28 0.46 50.28 -10.00
C GLU A 28 -0.18 49.07 -10.69
N ILE A 29 -1.15 49.29 -11.58
CA ILE A 29 -1.79 48.22 -12.35
C ILE A 29 -0.75 47.45 -13.19
N GLU A 30 0.13 48.16 -13.89
CA GLU A 30 1.20 47.54 -14.69
C GLU A 30 2.17 46.72 -13.83
N SER A 31 2.51 47.22 -12.64
CA SER A 31 3.38 46.52 -11.69
C SER A 31 2.72 45.25 -11.14
N LEU A 32 1.43 45.31 -10.78
CA LEU A 32 0.67 44.16 -10.29
C LEU A 32 0.54 43.09 -11.37
N HIS A 33 0.29 43.49 -12.61
CA HIS A 33 0.21 42.56 -13.74
C HIS A 33 1.57 41.90 -14.05
N ALA A 34 2.68 42.61 -13.84
CA ALA A 34 4.01 42.01 -13.94
C ALA A 34 4.26 40.96 -12.84
N VAL A 35 3.81 41.23 -11.60
CA VAL A 35 3.90 40.29 -10.48
C VAL A 35 3.04 39.06 -10.74
N GLU A 36 1.78 39.24 -11.16
CA GLU A 36 0.86 38.16 -11.54
C GLU A 36 1.51 37.21 -12.55
N LYS A 37 2.02 37.75 -13.66
CA LYS A 37 2.74 36.96 -14.69
C LYS A 37 3.96 36.25 -14.13
N GLY A 38 4.67 36.86 -13.18
CA GLY A 38 5.80 36.23 -12.50
C GLY A 38 5.37 35.02 -11.67
N LEU A 39 4.29 35.17 -10.91
CA LEU A 39 3.72 34.10 -10.10
C LEU A 39 3.17 32.96 -10.96
N GLU A 40 2.46 33.26 -12.04
CA GLU A 40 1.97 32.24 -12.99
C GLU A 40 3.10 31.44 -13.62
N ARG A 41 4.20 32.10 -14.02
CA ARG A 41 5.38 31.41 -14.54
C ARG A 41 6.03 30.52 -13.48
N SER A 42 6.16 31.03 -12.26
CA SER A 42 6.72 30.25 -11.14
C SER A 42 5.85 29.02 -10.85
N LEU A 43 4.53 29.18 -10.84
CA LEU A 43 3.58 28.09 -10.63
C LEU A 43 3.75 27.02 -11.71
N ARG A 44 3.68 27.40 -12.98
CA ARG A 44 3.86 26.46 -14.11
C ARG A 44 5.22 25.77 -14.08
N ALA A 45 6.29 26.49 -13.73
CA ALA A 45 7.62 25.90 -13.60
C ALA A 45 7.64 24.84 -12.48
N THR A 46 7.06 25.14 -11.32
CA THR A 46 6.98 24.16 -10.22
C THR A 46 6.10 22.96 -10.58
N GLU A 47 4.96 23.17 -11.24
CA GLU A 47 4.09 22.09 -11.71
C GLU A 47 4.81 21.16 -12.69
N GLN A 48 5.55 21.73 -13.65
CA GLN A 48 6.36 20.95 -14.60
C GLN A 48 7.49 20.17 -13.90
N GLN A 49 8.15 20.79 -12.93
CA GLN A 49 9.19 20.12 -12.13
C GLN A 49 8.60 18.92 -11.37
N TYR A 50 7.48 19.12 -10.66
CA TYR A 50 6.83 18.03 -9.93
C TYR A 50 6.30 16.95 -10.86
N HIS A 51 5.74 17.32 -12.02
CA HIS A 51 5.29 16.35 -13.01
C HIS A 51 6.44 15.46 -13.50
N MET A 52 7.60 16.04 -13.81
CA MET A 52 8.77 15.28 -14.23
C MET A 52 9.35 14.41 -13.10
N GLN A 53 9.36 14.91 -11.87
CA GLN A 53 9.75 14.08 -10.71
C GLN A 53 8.81 12.89 -10.53
N LEU A 54 7.51 13.10 -10.70
CA LEU A 54 6.51 12.05 -10.57
C LEU A 54 6.67 11.00 -11.67
N GLN A 55 6.87 11.41 -12.92
CA GLN A 55 7.18 10.49 -14.03
C GLN A 55 8.47 9.68 -13.79
N ASN A 56 9.51 10.29 -13.24
CA ASN A 56 10.74 9.57 -12.92
C ASN A 56 10.50 8.51 -11.84
N LEU A 57 9.78 8.87 -10.77
CA LEU A 57 9.42 7.92 -9.70
C LEU A 57 8.52 6.80 -10.21
N GLU A 58 7.55 7.09 -11.08
CA GLU A 58 6.72 6.07 -11.74
C GLU A 58 7.58 5.10 -12.55
N GLY A 59 8.57 5.61 -13.31
CA GLY A 59 9.51 4.77 -14.04
C GLY A 59 10.37 3.89 -13.13
N GLU A 60 10.86 4.43 -12.01
CA GLU A 60 11.61 3.65 -11.00
C GLU A 60 10.75 2.54 -10.39
N ILE A 61 9.49 2.84 -10.05
CA ILE A 61 8.53 1.85 -9.52
C ILE A 61 8.32 0.74 -10.56
N GLU A 62 8.06 1.07 -11.82
CA GLU A 62 7.88 0.07 -12.88
C GLU A 62 9.10 -0.84 -13.06
N CYS A 63 10.31 -0.28 -12.97
CA CYS A 63 11.54 -1.06 -13.03
C CYS A 63 11.65 -2.03 -11.85
N LEU A 64 11.40 -1.55 -10.63
CA LEU A 64 11.43 -2.39 -9.43
C LEU A 64 10.36 -3.48 -9.44
N GLU A 65 9.16 -3.18 -9.93
CA GLU A 65 8.09 -4.16 -10.10
C GLU A 65 8.48 -5.26 -11.10
N LYS A 66 9.11 -4.89 -12.22
CA LYS A 66 9.65 -5.85 -13.20
C LYS A 66 10.71 -6.74 -12.56
N GLU A 67 11.71 -6.16 -11.91
CA GLU A 67 12.77 -6.93 -11.21
C GLU A 67 12.18 -7.90 -10.18
N LEU A 68 11.21 -7.44 -9.39
CA LEU A 68 10.53 -8.27 -8.40
C LEU A 68 9.79 -9.45 -9.04
N LEU A 69 9.11 -9.23 -10.17
CA LEU A 69 8.48 -10.30 -10.94
C LEU A 69 9.51 -11.31 -11.49
N GLU A 70 10.66 -10.83 -11.95
CA GLU A 70 11.74 -11.70 -12.42
C GLU A 70 12.31 -12.57 -11.30
N VAL A 71 12.56 -12.00 -10.13
CA VAL A 71 13.03 -12.74 -8.95
C VAL A 71 12.00 -13.79 -8.52
N ARG A 72 10.70 -13.45 -8.45
CA ARG A 72 9.64 -14.40 -8.13
C ARG A 72 9.61 -15.58 -9.10
N ARG A 73 9.64 -15.30 -10.41
CA ARG A 73 9.73 -16.34 -11.45
C ARG A 73 10.98 -17.19 -11.31
N GLY A 74 12.11 -16.57 -10.92
CA GLY A 74 13.35 -17.27 -10.63
C GLY A 74 13.22 -18.26 -9.47
N ILE A 75 12.59 -17.84 -8.37
CA ILE A 75 12.32 -18.69 -7.19
C ILE A 75 11.40 -19.86 -7.57
N GLU A 76 10.32 -19.61 -8.31
CA GLU A 76 9.41 -20.67 -8.78
C GLU A 76 10.11 -21.70 -9.67
N LYS A 77 11.06 -21.25 -10.51
CA LYS A 77 11.89 -22.15 -11.32
C LYS A 77 12.80 -23.00 -10.43
N GLN A 78 13.50 -22.38 -9.47
CA GLN A 78 14.37 -23.09 -8.53
C GLN A 78 13.60 -24.10 -7.67
N LEU A 79 12.38 -23.77 -7.25
CA LEU A 79 11.54 -24.68 -6.47
C LEU A 79 11.19 -25.94 -7.27
N ARG A 80 10.81 -25.78 -8.55
CA ARG A 80 10.54 -26.91 -9.45
C ARG A 80 11.78 -27.77 -9.69
N GLU A 81 12.93 -27.13 -9.93
CA GLU A 81 14.20 -27.85 -10.10
C GLU A 81 14.58 -28.63 -8.84
N HIS A 82 14.38 -28.04 -7.66
CA HIS A 82 14.62 -28.68 -6.38
C HIS A 82 13.67 -29.88 -6.14
N GLU A 83 12.39 -29.76 -6.48
CA GLU A 83 11.42 -30.85 -6.38
C GLU A 83 11.81 -32.04 -7.26
N ILE A 84 12.24 -31.78 -8.51
CA ILE A 84 12.74 -32.82 -9.41
C ILE A 84 13.96 -33.52 -8.80
N LEU A 85 14.92 -32.75 -8.28
CA LEU A 85 16.12 -33.30 -7.65
C LEU A 85 15.78 -34.15 -6.41
N LEU A 86 14.86 -33.68 -5.56
CA LEU A 86 14.39 -34.42 -4.40
C LEU A 86 13.75 -35.76 -4.81
N ASN A 87 12.89 -35.75 -5.83
CA ASN A 87 12.28 -36.96 -6.37
C ASN A 87 13.33 -37.94 -6.90
N THR A 88 14.38 -37.47 -7.57
CA THR A 88 15.49 -38.35 -8.01
C THR A 88 16.27 -38.91 -6.84
N ARG A 89 16.54 -38.11 -5.80
CA ARG A 89 17.20 -38.58 -4.58
C ARG A 89 16.40 -39.70 -3.91
N MET A 90 15.09 -39.51 -3.74
CA MET A 90 14.22 -40.52 -3.12
C MET A 90 14.27 -41.85 -3.88
N LYS A 91 14.21 -41.82 -5.22
CA LYS A 91 14.35 -43.03 -6.04
C LYS A 91 15.70 -43.73 -5.86
N LEU A 92 16.78 -42.96 -5.81
CA LEU A 92 18.12 -43.52 -5.57
C LEU A 92 18.24 -44.11 -4.16
N GLU A 93 17.61 -43.50 -3.16
CA GLU A 93 17.58 -44.04 -1.79
C GLU A 93 16.81 -45.37 -1.74
N GLU A 94 15.69 -45.49 -2.46
CA GLU A 94 14.96 -46.74 -2.64
C GLU A 94 15.82 -47.81 -3.34
N GLU A 95 16.48 -47.46 -4.46
CA GLU A 95 17.38 -48.36 -5.17
C GLU A 95 18.52 -48.85 -4.26
N ILE A 96 19.19 -47.95 -3.52
CA ILE A 96 20.24 -48.32 -2.56
C ILE A 96 19.70 -49.27 -1.47
N ALA A 97 18.49 -49.03 -0.96
CA ALA A 97 17.88 -49.92 0.02
C ALA A 97 17.62 -51.32 -0.56
N THR A 98 17.13 -51.40 -1.81
CA THR A 98 16.96 -52.70 -2.49
C THR A 98 18.30 -53.41 -2.73
N TYR A 99 19.33 -52.69 -3.17
CA TYR A 99 20.67 -53.26 -3.36
C TYR A 99 21.27 -53.79 -2.05
N ARG A 100 21.10 -53.06 -0.93
CA ARG A 100 21.54 -53.53 0.40
C ARG A 100 20.83 -54.82 0.81
N SER A 101 19.51 -54.89 0.63
CA SER A 101 18.74 -56.09 0.97
C SER A 101 19.13 -57.31 0.13
N LEU A 102 19.46 -57.13 -1.16
CA LEU A 102 19.91 -58.22 -2.02
C LEU A 102 21.29 -58.75 -1.60
N LEU A 103 22.22 -57.85 -1.26
CA LEU A 103 23.55 -58.22 -0.76
C LEU A 103 23.46 -58.98 0.58
N GLU A 104 22.62 -58.53 1.51
CA GLU A 104 22.37 -59.23 2.78
C GLU A 104 21.79 -60.64 2.56
N GLN A 105 20.92 -60.81 1.56
CA GLN A 105 20.35 -62.11 1.21
C GLN A 105 21.40 -63.06 0.62
N GLU A 106 22.29 -62.57 -0.25
CA GLU A 106 23.38 -63.38 -0.81
C GLU A 106 24.41 -63.80 0.25
N GLU A 107 24.78 -62.91 1.18
CA GLU A 107 25.68 -63.22 2.31
C GLU A 107 25.08 -64.30 3.23
N SER A 108 23.75 -64.31 3.41
CA SER A 108 23.05 -65.33 4.21
C SER A 108 22.92 -66.71 3.53
N SER A 109 23.16 -66.79 2.22
CA SER A 109 23.05 -68.02 1.42
C SER A 109 24.39 -68.78 1.28
N VAL A 110 25.50 -68.17 1.73
CA VAL A 110 26.79 -68.85 1.85
C VAL A 110 26.83 -69.57 3.21
N PRO A 111 27.04 -70.89 3.28
CA PRO A 111 27.09 -71.60 4.56
C PRO A 111 28.44 -71.30 5.25
N ALA A 112 28.54 -70.13 5.89
CA ALA A 112 29.61 -69.79 6.82
C ALA A 112 29.03 -69.74 8.24
N PHE A 113 29.34 -70.80 8.97
CA PHE A 113 29.08 -71.03 10.37
C PHE A 113 29.54 -69.86 11.26
N SER A 114 28.62 -69.12 11.88
CA SER A 114 28.66 -68.75 13.32
C SER A 114 27.44 -67.92 13.74
N PRO A 115 26.92 -68.07 14.98
CA PRO A 115 25.77 -67.33 15.47
C PRO A 115 26.18 -66.13 16.34
N THR A 116 25.63 -64.94 16.10
CA THR A 116 25.21 -64.01 17.18
C THR A 116 24.33 -62.88 16.64
N ASP A 117 23.14 -62.80 17.24
CA ASP A 117 22.27 -61.66 17.56
C ASP A 117 22.56 -60.27 17.01
N GLY A 118 21.51 -59.65 16.46
CA GLY A 118 21.43 -58.19 16.34
C GLY A 118 20.42 -57.66 15.33
N VAL A 119 19.13 -58.01 15.44
CA VAL A 119 18.06 -57.31 14.70
C VAL A 119 18.03 -55.85 15.15
N LYS A 120 18.49 -54.94 14.29
CA LYS A 120 18.14 -53.52 14.37
C LYS A 120 17.24 -53.17 13.19
N LYS A 121 15.94 -53.12 13.46
CA LYS A 121 14.96 -52.45 12.60
C LYS A 121 15.35 -50.97 12.54
N HIS A 122 15.77 -50.49 11.38
CA HIS A 122 15.78 -49.06 11.11
C HIS A 122 14.38 -48.66 10.63
N GLU A 123 13.63 -47.99 11.51
CA GLU A 123 12.50 -47.16 11.10
C GLU A 123 12.99 -46.14 10.08
N PRO A 124 12.26 -45.91 8.96
CA PRO A 124 12.51 -44.75 8.14
C PRO A 124 12.11 -43.52 8.95
N GLU A 125 13.14 -42.74 9.28
CA GLU A 125 13.05 -41.41 9.87
C GLU A 125 12.08 -40.58 9.02
N LYS A 126 10.93 -40.26 9.62
CA LYS A 126 9.90 -39.38 9.07
C LYS A 126 10.55 -38.03 8.76
N VAL A 127 10.95 -37.81 7.50
CA VAL A 127 11.38 -36.50 7.03
C VAL A 127 10.14 -35.62 6.91
N GLU A 128 9.75 -35.09 8.06
CA GLU A 128 8.71 -34.10 8.27
C GLU A 128 9.17 -32.77 7.67
N LEU A 129 9.00 -32.59 6.37
CA LEU A 129 8.95 -31.27 5.72
C LEU A 129 7.79 -31.21 4.72
N MET A 130 6.62 -31.67 5.18
CA MET A 130 5.36 -31.04 4.82
C MET A 130 5.39 -29.63 5.44
N THR A 131 4.95 -28.61 4.68
CA THR A 131 4.77 -27.18 5.07
C THR A 131 5.86 -26.19 4.61
N LYS A 132 6.01 -25.98 3.29
CA LYS A 132 6.42 -24.66 2.74
C LYS A 132 5.62 -24.22 1.49
N GLN A 133 4.43 -24.78 1.25
CA GLN A 133 3.62 -24.49 0.06
C GLN A 133 2.33 -23.70 0.38
N ALA A 134 2.39 -22.69 1.25
CA ALA A 134 1.17 -21.94 1.62
C ALA A 134 1.38 -20.44 1.92
N ILE A 135 2.48 -19.82 1.48
CA ILE A 135 2.65 -18.35 1.61
C ILE A 135 3.00 -17.71 0.26
N LEU A 136 2.48 -18.26 -0.85
CA LEU A 136 2.71 -17.66 -2.18
C LEU A 136 1.50 -17.64 -3.11
N ASP A 137 0.29 -17.91 -2.63
CA ASP A 137 -0.93 -17.62 -3.39
C ASP A 137 -1.63 -16.41 -2.77
N GLY A 138 -1.36 -15.24 -3.35
CA GLY A 138 -2.13 -14.01 -3.14
C GLY A 138 -3.55 -14.11 -3.71
N ASN A 139 -4.27 -15.18 -3.38
CA ASN A 139 -5.69 -15.37 -3.68
C ASN A 139 -6.52 -14.89 -2.48
N ILE A 140 -6.77 -13.59 -2.44
CA ILE A 140 -7.96 -13.06 -1.78
C ILE A 140 -9.13 -13.49 -2.66
N MET A 141 -9.81 -14.59 -2.30
CA MET A 141 -11.11 -14.93 -2.86
C MET A 141 -12.03 -13.73 -2.66
N LYS A 142 -12.35 -13.04 -3.75
CA LYS A 142 -13.59 -12.27 -3.87
C LYS A 142 -14.73 -13.29 -3.96
N GLU A 143 -15.11 -13.84 -2.82
CA GLU A 143 -16.39 -14.55 -2.71
C GLU A 143 -17.44 -13.49 -2.36
N SER A 144 -18.08 -12.97 -3.41
CA SER A 144 -19.39 -12.34 -3.29
C SER A 144 -20.37 -13.41 -2.83
N ALA A 145 -20.69 -13.40 -1.55
CA ALA A 145 -21.91 -13.98 -1.03
C ALA A 145 -22.78 -12.85 -0.49
N GLU A 146 -23.74 -12.43 -1.31
CA GLU A 146 -24.99 -11.84 -0.83
C GLU A 146 -25.65 -12.88 0.09
N ALA A 147 -25.32 -12.82 1.37
CA ALA A 147 -25.95 -13.65 2.39
C ALA A 147 -26.59 -12.72 3.41
N HIS A 148 -27.91 -12.62 3.31
CA HIS A 148 -28.78 -12.06 4.34
C HIS A 148 -28.58 -12.86 5.63
N GLY A 149 -27.64 -12.42 6.48
CA GLY A 149 -27.17 -13.17 7.66
C GLY A 149 -27.30 -12.36 8.95
N THR A 150 -28.53 -12.12 9.41
CA THR A 150 -28.81 -11.65 10.78
C THR A 150 -28.70 -12.79 11.81
N VAL A 151 -27.70 -13.68 11.67
CA VAL A 151 -27.50 -14.81 12.57
C VAL A 151 -26.17 -14.63 13.31
N GLN A 152 -26.30 -14.19 14.58
CA GLN A 152 -25.32 -14.16 15.68
C GLN A 152 -24.21 -13.06 15.66
N LYS A 153 -24.56 -11.80 15.40
CA LYS A 153 -23.68 -10.64 15.71
C LYS A 153 -23.21 -10.64 17.18
N GLU A 154 -24.07 -11.06 18.12
CA GLU A 154 -23.71 -11.12 19.54
C GLU A 154 -22.51 -12.03 19.85
N LYS A 155 -22.41 -13.20 19.21
CA LYS A 155 -21.27 -14.11 19.47
C LYS A 155 -19.96 -13.60 18.88
N VAL A 156 -20.03 -12.97 17.70
CA VAL A 156 -18.84 -12.37 17.06
C VAL A 156 -18.35 -11.18 17.89
N ASP A 157 -19.29 -10.36 18.38
CA ASP A 157 -18.98 -9.18 19.17
C ASP A 157 -18.34 -9.54 20.53
N GLU A 158 -18.75 -10.66 21.11
CA GLU A 158 -18.21 -11.23 22.35
C GLU A 158 -16.78 -11.76 22.15
N VAL A 159 -16.53 -12.52 21.07
CA VAL A 159 -15.18 -12.98 20.71
C VAL A 159 -14.23 -11.81 20.44
N ILE A 160 -14.68 -10.77 19.75
CA ILE A 160 -13.85 -9.57 19.50
C ILE A 160 -13.56 -8.87 20.83
N LYS A 161 -14.53 -8.76 21.73
CA LYS A 161 -14.33 -8.13 23.05
C LYS A 161 -13.33 -8.91 23.92
N GLU A 162 -13.40 -10.24 23.90
CA GLU A 162 -12.43 -11.11 24.58
C GLU A 162 -11.04 -10.99 23.97
N TRP A 163 -10.95 -10.92 22.64
CA TRP A 163 -9.70 -10.77 21.92
C TRP A 163 -9.07 -9.38 22.15
N GLU A 164 -9.82 -8.28 22.05
CA GLU A 164 -9.34 -6.93 22.35
C GLU A 164 -8.94 -6.77 23.82
N GLY A 165 -9.65 -7.44 24.72
CA GLY A 165 -9.30 -7.51 26.13
C GLY A 165 -8.02 -8.31 26.39
N SER A 166 -7.78 -9.36 25.61
CA SER A 166 -6.65 -10.28 25.81
C SER A 166 -5.37 -9.86 25.09
N PHE A 167 -5.50 -9.30 23.90
CA PHE A 167 -4.40 -8.89 23.04
C PHE A 167 -3.83 -7.52 23.42
N PHE A 168 -4.68 -6.59 23.88
CA PHE A 168 -4.26 -5.24 24.29
C PHE A 168 -4.18 -5.05 25.81
N LYS A 169 -3.93 -6.12 26.60
CA LYS A 169 -3.87 -6.05 28.08
C LYS A 169 -2.92 -4.95 28.58
N ASP A 170 -1.74 -4.83 27.96
CA ASP A 170 -0.70 -3.90 28.38
C ASP A 170 -0.72 -2.56 27.61
N ASN A 171 -1.68 -2.36 26.71
CA ASN A 171 -1.76 -1.17 25.86
C ASN A 171 -3.18 -0.58 25.77
N PRO A 172 -3.61 0.20 26.78
CA PRO A 172 -4.96 0.74 26.84
C PRO A 172 -5.25 1.79 25.75
N ARG A 173 -4.23 2.46 25.22
CA ARG A 173 -4.39 3.44 24.13
C ARG A 173 -4.72 2.76 22.81
N LEU A 174 -4.07 1.63 22.53
CA LEU A 174 -4.30 0.86 21.30
C LEU A 174 -5.67 0.17 21.34
N ARG A 175 -6.07 -0.35 22.51
CA ARG A 175 -7.42 -0.87 22.74
C ARG A 175 -8.53 0.15 22.46
N LYS A 176 -8.36 1.40 22.91
CA LYS A 176 -9.34 2.46 22.62
C LYS A 176 -9.45 2.76 21.12
N LYS A 177 -8.33 2.71 20.39
CA LYS A 177 -8.31 2.90 18.94
C LYS A 177 -8.99 1.74 18.21
N SER A 178 -8.78 0.50 18.64
CA SER A 178 -9.44 -0.67 18.02
C SER A 178 -10.96 -0.62 18.20
N VAL A 179 -11.42 -0.32 19.42
CA VAL A 179 -12.85 -0.19 19.72
C VAL A 179 -13.48 0.96 18.94
N SER A 180 -12.80 2.12 18.83
CA SER A 180 -13.27 3.26 18.03
C SER A 180 -13.39 2.91 16.55
N LEU A 181 -12.38 2.27 15.98
CA LEU A 181 -12.37 1.88 14.57
C LEU A 181 -13.51 0.89 14.25
N ARG A 182 -13.78 -0.05 15.16
CA ARG A 182 -14.90 -0.98 15.03
C ARG A 182 -16.25 -0.27 15.06
N PHE A 183 -16.41 0.74 15.92
CA PHE A 183 -17.62 1.55 15.97
C PHE A 183 -17.81 2.36 14.67
N ASP A 184 -16.76 3.02 14.19
CA ASP A 184 -16.79 3.80 12.94
C ASP A 184 -17.11 2.91 11.73
N LEU A 185 -16.56 1.69 11.67
CA LEU A 185 -16.83 0.73 10.61
C LEU A 185 -18.28 0.19 10.66
N HIS A 186 -18.82 -0.01 11.87
CA HIS A 186 -20.23 -0.38 12.03
C HIS A 186 -21.16 0.75 11.55
N LEU A 187 -20.82 2.00 11.87
CA LEU A 187 -21.58 3.17 11.45
C LEU A 187 -21.58 3.30 9.92
N ALA A 188 -20.42 3.18 9.28
CA ALA A 188 -20.29 3.20 7.81
C ALA A 188 -21.11 2.07 7.15
N ALA A 189 -21.09 0.86 7.71
CA ALA A 189 -21.87 -0.26 7.19
C ALA A 189 -23.39 -0.09 7.37
N THR A 190 -23.84 0.74 8.33
CA THR A 190 -25.27 1.07 8.51
C THR A 190 -25.74 2.24 7.65
N GLU A 191 -24.82 3.06 7.13
CA GLU A 191 -25.13 4.18 6.24
C GLU A 191 -25.37 3.74 4.78
N GLU A 192 -24.88 2.56 4.35
CA GLU A 192 -25.11 2.01 2.99
C GLU A 192 -26.46 1.30 2.82
N GLY A 193 -27.36 1.41 3.80
CA GLY A 193 -28.69 0.79 3.81
C GLY A 193 -29.85 1.70 3.45
N CYS A 194 -29.81 2.49 2.37
CA CYS A 194 -31.03 2.97 1.70
C CYS A 194 -30.79 3.43 0.26
N LEU A 195 -31.64 2.94 -0.65
CA LEU A 195 -31.84 3.35 -2.06
C LEU A 195 -31.21 2.48 -3.16
N HIS A 196 -31.60 1.20 -3.21
CA HIS A 196 -31.97 0.64 -4.51
C HIS A 196 -33.40 1.07 -4.87
N THR A 197 -33.57 2.17 -5.61
CA THR A 197 -34.57 2.23 -6.70
C THR A 197 -34.21 3.27 -7.77
N LYS A 198 -34.07 2.78 -9.00
CA LYS A 198 -34.32 3.46 -10.30
C LYS A 198 -33.30 4.49 -10.82
N LYS A 199 -32.73 4.10 -11.98
CA LYS A 199 -32.17 4.93 -13.07
C LYS A 199 -32.67 6.38 -13.09
N LYS A 200 -31.74 7.34 -13.00
CA LYS A 200 -31.54 8.45 -13.95
C LYS A 200 -30.35 9.31 -13.52
N THR A 201 -29.46 9.55 -14.48
CA THR A 201 -28.54 10.70 -14.56
C THR A 201 -27.43 10.76 -13.51
N LEU A 202 -26.21 10.40 -13.93
CA LEU A 202 -24.96 10.79 -13.27
C LEU A 202 -24.90 12.31 -13.13
N PRO A 203 -24.48 12.84 -11.97
CA PRO A 203 -23.70 14.06 -11.93
C PRO A 203 -22.25 13.72 -11.57
N ASP A 204 -21.36 14.35 -12.32
CA ASP A 204 -19.95 14.57 -12.03
C ASP A 204 -19.77 14.99 -10.56
N ILE A 205 -18.95 14.26 -9.79
CA ILE A 205 -18.61 14.65 -8.41
C ILE A 205 -17.10 14.89 -8.32
N GLU A 206 -16.80 16.18 -8.34
CA GLU A 206 -15.54 16.85 -8.14
C GLU A 206 -14.82 16.40 -6.85
N VAL A 207 -13.59 15.89 -6.98
CA VAL A 207 -12.77 15.47 -5.85
C VAL A 207 -12.16 16.70 -5.19
N ARG A 208 -12.76 17.17 -4.08
CA ARG A 208 -12.12 18.18 -3.21
C ARG A 208 -11.00 17.55 -2.38
N LEU A 209 -9.77 17.68 -2.85
CA LEU A 209 -8.56 17.51 -2.03
C LEU A 209 -8.47 18.66 -1.00
N VAL A 210 -8.92 18.40 0.23
CA VAL A 210 -8.61 19.30 1.36
C VAL A 210 -7.23 18.93 1.89
N MET A 211 -6.20 19.62 1.41
CA MET A 211 -4.88 19.62 2.06
C MET A 211 -5.01 20.26 3.44
N ARG A 212 -5.12 19.44 4.48
CA ARG A 212 -4.87 19.90 5.85
C ARG A 212 -3.37 20.19 5.99
N ARG A 213 -3.02 21.48 5.99
CA ARG A 213 -1.74 21.97 6.50
C ARG A 213 -1.51 21.39 7.90
N SER A 214 -0.52 20.51 8.01
CA SER A 214 0.05 20.11 9.30
C SER A 214 1.36 20.86 9.51
N CYS A 215 1.57 21.21 10.76
CA CYS A 215 2.40 22.31 11.21
C CYS A 215 3.91 22.01 11.15
N SER A 216 4.70 23.06 10.87
CA SER A 216 6.04 23.34 11.40
C SER A 216 7.04 22.18 11.55
N ILE A 217 7.98 22.06 10.60
CA ILE A 217 9.26 21.40 10.83
C ILE A 217 10.25 22.46 11.36
N PRO A 218 10.94 22.25 12.49
CA PRO A 218 11.89 23.23 13.04
C PRO A 218 13.11 23.40 12.12
N SER A 219 13.47 24.65 11.86
CA SER A 219 14.70 25.05 11.19
C SER A 219 15.93 24.57 11.96
N ILE A 220 16.74 23.73 11.33
CA ILE A 220 18.13 23.50 11.71
C ILE A 220 18.93 24.64 11.08
N LYS A 221 19.55 25.47 11.91
CA LYS A 221 20.52 26.49 11.47
C LYS A 221 21.89 25.83 11.23
N PRO A 222 22.70 26.39 10.31
CA PRO A 222 24.04 25.89 9.99
C PRO A 222 25.02 26.02 11.15
#